data_AF-A0A7C8MBU6-F1
#
_entry.id   AF-A0A7C8MBU6-F1
#
_cell.length_a   1.000
_cell.length_b   1.000
_cell.length_c   1.000
_cell.angle_alpha   90.00
_cell.angle_beta   90.00
_cell.angle_gamma   90.00
#
_symmetry.space_group_name_H-M   'P 1'
#
loop_
_entity.id
_entity.type
_entity.pdbx_description
1 polymer ?
#
loop_
_entity_poly.entity_id
_entity_poly.type
_entity_poly.pdbx_seq_one_letter_code
_entity_poly.pdbx_strand_id
1 'polypeptide(L)'
;MEYLPFRRMGLQENRSWKSIAWPFPKGEVRDIPADAIIHGSVVRRMEVNLNYRPGNLIVRGGGRGVRTVPSEMGMWKWVVACGEGEGDPVSECYVHKQNDS
;
A
#
# COMPACT_ATOMS: atom_id res chain seq x y z
N MET A 1 23.20 10.59 9.12
CA MET A 1 22.37 9.37 9.20
C MET A 1 22.76 8.68 10.50
N GLU A 2 21.92 8.77 11.53
CA GLU A 2 22.24 8.25 12.85
C GLU A 2 22.37 6.72 12.81
N TYR A 3 23.52 6.22 13.24
CA TYR A 3 23.86 4.80 13.26
C TYR A 3 23.12 4.15 14.45
N LEU A 4 21.96 3.56 14.18
CA LEU A 4 21.28 2.72 15.17
C LEU A 4 21.98 1.35 15.20
N PRO A 5 22.61 0.94 16.33
CA PRO A 5 23.50 -0.22 16.40
C PRO A 5 22.76 -1.58 16.42
N PHE A 6 21.47 -1.63 16.09
CA PHE A 6 20.70 -2.87 16.12
C PHE A 6 21.00 -3.73 14.87
N ARG A 7 21.55 -4.91 15.10
CA ARG A 7 21.82 -5.94 14.09
C ARG A 7 20.88 -7.13 14.32
N ARG A 8 20.40 -7.75 13.25
CA ARG A 8 19.68 -9.03 13.30
C ARG A 8 20.37 -10.06 12.41
N MET A 9 20.09 -11.34 12.66
CA MET A 9 20.54 -12.40 11.76
C MET A 9 19.59 -12.46 10.55
N GLY A 10 20.14 -12.30 9.35
CA GLY A 10 19.43 -12.45 8.08
C GLY A 10 19.87 -13.73 7.39
N LEU A 11 18.91 -14.61 7.07
CA LEU A 11 19.14 -15.80 6.27
C LEU A 11 19.43 -15.38 4.82
N GLN A 12 20.55 -15.83 4.28
CA GLN A 12 20.97 -15.59 2.89
C GLN A 12 20.38 -16.66 1.96
N GLU A 13 20.38 -16.40 0.65
CA GLU A 13 19.92 -17.36 -0.38
C GLU A 13 20.70 -18.68 -0.32
N ASN A 14 21.99 -18.63 0.01
CA ASN A 14 22.85 -19.79 0.21
C ASN A 14 22.65 -20.50 1.57
N ARG A 15 21.57 -20.17 2.30
CA ARG A 15 21.22 -20.68 3.64
C ARG A 15 22.20 -20.36 4.77
N SER A 16 23.22 -19.53 4.53
CA SER A 16 24.07 -19.02 5.60
C SER A 16 23.39 -17.89 6.37
N TRP A 17 23.78 -17.68 7.62
CA TRP A 17 23.30 -16.56 8.41
C TRP A 17 24.35 -15.45 8.43
N LYS A 18 23.92 -14.21 8.17
CA LYS A 18 24.79 -13.03 8.26
C LYS A 18 24.17 -12.00 9.20
N SER A 19 25.00 -11.38 10.03
CA SER A 19 24.60 -10.19 10.77
C SER A 19 24.30 -9.06 9.77
N ILE A 20 23.03 -8.70 9.63
CA ILE A 20 22.59 -7.56 8.83
C ILE A 20 22.22 -6.41 9.76
N ALA A 21 22.65 -5.19 9.41
CA ALA A 21 22.09 -3.99 10.02
C ALA A 21 20.58 -4.02 9.79
N TRP A 22 19.78 -3.69 10.80
CA TRP A 22 18.33 -3.65 10.67
C TRP A 22 17.98 -2.82 9.43
N PRO A 23 17.55 -3.43 8.31
CA PRO A 23 17.28 -2.64 7.13
C PRO A 23 15.98 -1.90 7.44
N PHE A 24 16.08 -0.60 7.72
CA PHE A 24 14.89 0.22 7.72
C PHE A 24 14.20 0.00 6.38
N PRO A 25 12.89 -0.30 6.35
CA PRO A 25 12.16 -0.35 5.10
C PRO A 25 12.30 1.04 4.48
N LYS A 26 13.18 1.18 3.48
CA LYS A 26 13.61 2.46 2.88
C LYS A 26 12.50 3.02 1.98
N GLY A 27 11.29 3.16 2.53
CA GLY A 27 10.07 3.40 1.76
C GLY A 27 9.66 2.18 0.92
N GLU A 28 9.99 0.96 1.36
CA GLU A 28 9.46 -0.27 0.73
C GLU A 28 7.93 -0.29 0.88
N VAL A 29 7.23 -0.48 -0.22
CA VAL A 29 5.77 -0.56 -0.26
C VAL A 29 5.31 -1.80 0.50
N ARG A 30 4.43 -1.61 1.48
CA ARG A 30 3.82 -2.67 2.29
C ARG A 30 2.48 -3.08 1.71
N ASP A 31 2.14 -4.36 1.85
CA ASP A 31 0.80 -4.85 1.60
C ASP A 31 -0.20 -4.18 2.54
N ILE A 32 -1.42 -4.02 2.03
CA ILE A 32 -2.55 -3.47 2.77
C ILE A 32 -3.62 -4.58 2.90
N PRO A 33 -4.25 -4.75 4.08
CA PRO A 33 -5.35 -5.69 4.27
C PRO A 33 -6.51 -5.46 3.29
N ALA A 34 -7.28 -6.53 3.02
CA ALA A 34 -8.36 -6.48 2.05
C ALA A 34 -9.54 -5.58 2.45
N ASP A 35 -9.70 -5.37 3.75
CA ASP A 35 -10.72 -4.60 4.47
C ASP A 35 -10.18 -3.25 4.98
N ALA A 36 -8.99 -2.85 4.55
CA ALA A 36 -8.40 -1.59 4.99
C ALA A 36 -9.25 -0.39 4.58
N ILE A 37 -9.37 0.55 5.51
CA ILE A 37 -10.05 1.83 5.33
C ILE A 37 -9.07 2.82 4.72
N ILE A 38 -9.41 3.34 3.53
CA ILE A 38 -8.58 4.24 2.74
C ILE A 38 -9.22 5.62 2.71
N HIS A 39 -8.47 6.63 3.10
CA HIS A 39 -8.96 8.01 3.05
C HIS A 39 -9.24 8.46 1.60
N GLY A 40 -10.35 9.18 1.39
CA GLY A 40 -10.83 9.60 0.07
C GLY A 40 -9.86 10.49 -0.71
N SER A 41 -8.92 11.16 -0.04
CA SER A 41 -7.87 11.93 -0.72
C SER A 41 -6.97 11.07 -1.60
N VAL A 42 -6.80 9.79 -1.28
CA VAL A 42 -5.99 8.88 -2.11
C VAL A 42 -6.73 8.53 -3.39
N VAL A 43 -8.03 8.22 -3.28
CA VAL A 43 -8.90 7.89 -4.42
C VAL A 43 -8.96 9.08 -5.39
N ARG A 44 -9.25 10.29 -4.88
CA ARG A 44 -9.28 11.51 -5.69
C ARG A 44 -7.96 11.77 -6.43
N ARG A 45 -6.81 11.51 -5.77
CA ARG A 45 -5.49 11.66 -6.44
C ARG A 45 -5.30 10.66 -7.57
N MET A 46 -5.78 9.43 -7.42
CA MET A 46 -5.72 8.42 -8.48
C MET A 46 -6.63 8.78 -9.66
N GLU A 47 -7.76 9.44 -9.41
CA GLU A 47 -8.68 9.92 -10.46
C GLU A 47 -8.11 11.11 -11.24
N VAL A 48 -7.51 12.08 -10.54
CA VAL A 48 -6.93 13.29 -11.18
C VAL A 48 -5.59 12.99 -11.85
N ASN A 49 -4.75 12.15 -11.25
CA ASN A 49 -3.42 11.83 -11.74
C ASN A 49 -3.32 10.36 -12.15
N LEU A 50 -3.43 10.10 -13.46
CA LEU A 50 -3.32 8.77 -14.04
C LEU A 50 -1.95 8.10 -13.82
N ASN A 51 -0.90 8.86 -13.49
CA ASN A 51 0.42 8.32 -13.15
C ASN A 51 0.54 7.95 -11.67
N TYR A 52 -0.38 8.42 -10.81
CA TYR A 52 -0.41 8.07 -9.40
C TYR A 52 -1.14 6.73 -9.21
N ARG A 53 -0.40 5.62 -9.36
CA ARG A 53 -0.95 4.26 -9.37
C ARG A 53 -0.31 3.36 -8.31
N PRO A 54 -0.57 3.60 -7.00
CA PRO A 54 0.07 2.87 -5.91
C PRO A 54 -0.21 1.36 -5.93
N GLY A 55 0.85 0.55 -5.93
CA GLY A 55 0.77 -0.91 -6.07
C GLY A 55 0.09 -1.65 -4.94
N ASN A 56 0.25 -1.19 -3.70
CA ASN A 56 -0.43 -1.80 -2.56
C ASN A 56 -1.94 -1.57 -2.54
N LEU A 57 -2.43 -0.47 -3.13
CA LEU A 57 -3.86 -0.17 -3.18
C LEU A 57 -4.55 -0.84 -4.37
N ILE A 58 -3.82 -1.03 -5.47
CA ILE A 58 -4.35 -1.68 -6.67
C ILE A 58 -4.13 -3.21 -6.59
N VAL A 59 -2.93 -3.69 -6.28
CA VAL A 59 -2.64 -5.16 -6.26
C VAL A 59 -3.06 -5.81 -4.92
N ARG A 60 -3.41 -5.04 -3.89
CA ARG A 60 -3.75 -5.51 -2.52
C ARG A 60 -2.59 -6.32 -1.90
N GLY A 61 -2.89 -7.52 -1.39
CA GLY A 61 -1.96 -8.42 -0.67
C GLY A 61 -0.83 -9.03 -1.51
N GLY A 62 -0.68 -8.62 -2.76
CA GLY A 62 0.49 -8.91 -3.61
C GLY A 62 1.23 -7.66 -4.07
N GLY A 63 0.91 -6.48 -3.52
CA GLY A 63 1.48 -5.19 -3.92
C GLY A 63 2.83 -4.87 -3.27
N ARG A 64 3.35 -5.72 -2.39
CA ARG A 64 4.66 -5.55 -1.78
C ARG A 64 5.75 -5.36 -2.82
N GLY A 65 6.54 -4.30 -2.65
CA GLY A 65 7.60 -3.94 -3.58
C GLY A 65 7.12 -3.30 -4.90
N VAL A 66 5.82 -3.28 -5.17
CA VAL A 66 5.25 -2.63 -6.37
C VAL A 66 4.98 -1.16 -6.05
N ARG A 67 5.84 -0.26 -6.54
CA ARG A 67 5.66 1.19 -6.36
C ARG A 67 4.55 1.76 -7.25
N THR A 68 4.51 1.34 -8.51
CA THR A 68 3.56 1.83 -9.50
C THR A 68 3.03 0.67 -10.33
N VAL A 69 1.70 0.61 -10.52
CA VAL A 69 1.04 -0.42 -11.33
C VAL A 69 0.84 0.05 -12.77
N PRO A 70 1.00 -0.82 -13.78
CA PRO A 70 0.58 -0.54 -15.15
C PRO A 70 -0.87 -0.05 -15.27
N SER A 71 -1.16 0.72 -16.32
CA SER A 71 -2.50 1.22 -16.62
C SER A 71 -3.50 0.11 -16.93
N GLU A 72 -3.04 -1.00 -17.50
CA GLU A 72 -3.83 -2.16 -17.92
C GLU A 72 -4.62 -2.82 -16.78
N MET A 73 -4.12 -2.71 -15.54
CA MET A 73 -4.77 -3.30 -14.36
C MET A 73 -6.03 -2.53 -13.91
N GLY A 74 -6.34 -1.40 -14.56
CA GLY A 74 -7.52 -0.59 -14.26
C GLY A 74 -7.46 0.09 -12.88
N MET A 75 -8.59 0.68 -12.47
CA MET A 75 -8.81 1.16 -11.11
C MET A 75 -9.90 0.29 -10.48
N TRP A 76 -9.72 -0.07 -9.22
CA TRP A 76 -10.70 -0.88 -8.51
C TRP A 76 -11.90 -0.07 -8.07
N LYS A 77 -13.00 -0.79 -7.82
CA LYS A 77 -14.25 -0.19 -7.33
C LYS A 77 -14.15 0.01 -5.82
N TRP A 78 -14.33 1.25 -5.40
CA TRP A 78 -14.35 1.68 -4.00
C TRP A 78 -15.80 1.80 -3.52
N VAL A 79 -16.03 1.52 -2.23
CA VAL A 79 -17.32 1.71 -1.56
C VAL A 79 -17.08 2.61 -0.36
N VAL A 80 -17.95 3.60 -0.14
CA VAL A 80 -17.87 4.49 1.02
C VAL A 80 -18.06 3.65 2.28
N ALA A 81 -17.05 3.67 3.17
CA ALA A 81 -17.03 2.92 4.41
C ALA A 81 -17.58 3.75 5.58
N CYS A 82 -17.21 5.03 5.63
CA CYS A 82 -17.64 5.98 6.65
C CYS A 82 -17.35 7.43 6.18
N GLY A 83 -18.06 8.38 6.78
CA GLY A 83 -18.02 9.81 6.46
C GLY A 83 -19.44 10.39 6.43
N GLU A 84 -19.59 11.69 6.65
CA GLU A 84 -20.91 12.35 6.65
C GLU A 84 -21.57 12.42 5.26
N GLY A 85 -20.86 12.00 4.21
CA GLY A 85 -21.36 11.88 2.85
C GLY A 85 -20.22 11.75 1.84
N GLU A 86 -20.56 11.34 0.62
CA GLU A 86 -19.66 11.41 -0.53
C GLU A 86 -19.29 12.88 -0.76
N GLY A 87 -17.99 13.18 -0.80
CA GLY A 87 -17.48 14.54 -1.03
C GLY A 87 -16.91 15.28 0.19
N ASP A 88 -17.00 14.74 1.41
CA ASP A 88 -16.30 15.33 2.55
C ASP A 88 -14.76 15.17 2.39
N PRO A 89 -13.97 16.24 2.37
CA PRO A 89 -12.52 16.15 2.17
C PRO A 89 -11.75 15.58 3.37
N VAL A 90 -12.37 15.46 4.55
CA VAL A 90 -11.74 15.08 5.82
C VAL A 90 -12.25 13.75 6.36
N SER A 91 -13.56 13.53 6.37
CA SER A 91 -14.13 12.34 7.01
C SER A 91 -14.33 11.16 6.06
N GLU A 92 -14.31 11.41 4.75
CA GLU A 92 -14.66 10.41 3.76
C GLU A 92 -13.58 9.32 3.62
N CYS A 93 -14.02 8.09 3.86
CA CYS A 93 -13.18 6.92 3.75
C CYS A 93 -13.85 5.85 2.89
N TYR A 94 -13.03 5.09 2.18
CA TYR A 94 -13.42 4.04 1.27
C TYR A 94 -12.84 2.70 1.72
N VAL A 95 -13.60 1.63 1.53
CA VAL A 95 -13.09 0.27 1.49
C VAL A 95 -13.18 -0.23 0.07
N HIS A 96 -12.32 -1.16 -0.30
CA HIS A 96 -12.42 -1.77 -1.62
C HIS A 96 -13.63 -2.69 -1.66
N LYS A 97 -14.45 -2.58 -2.73
CA LYS A 97 -15.58 -3.48 -2.95
C LYS A 97 -15.09 -4.92 -2.96
N GLN A 98 -15.59 -5.76 -2.06
CA GLN A 98 -15.40 -7.21 -2.19
C GLN A 98 -16.30 -7.70 -3.33
N ASN A 99 -15.77 -8.51 -4.24
CA ASN A 99 -16.64 -9.25 -5.15
C ASN A 99 -17.25 -10.36 -4.32
N ASP A 100 -18.55 -10.24 -3.98
CA ASP A 100 -19.33 -11.35 -3.48
C ASP A 100 -19.18 -12.52 -4.47
N SER A 101 -18.67 -13.64 -3.98
CA SER A 101 -18.55 -14.90 -4.73
C SER A 101 -19.89 -15.64 -4.74
#